data_AF-A0A924G7Q2-F1
#
_entry.id   AF-A0A924G7Q2-F1
#
_cell.length_a   1.000
_cell.length_b   1.000
_cell.length_c   1.000
_cell.angle_alpha   90.00
_cell.angle_beta   90.00
_cell.angle_gamma   90.00
#
_symmetry.space_group_name_H-M   'P 1'
#
loop_
_entity.id
_entity.type
_entity.pdbx_description
1 polymer ?
#
loop_
_entity_poly.entity_id
_entity_poly.type
_entity_poly.pdbx_seq_one_letter_code
_entity_poly.pdbx_strand_id
1 'polypeptide(L)'
;MQLTQPSTISLKNLLLLALLVLAANWFFTFQLVCLKDDNSFYYLPVRMYLSDALHTQGIPYWNPYLMNGVPQHADIQGAVWNPIAFILAYVFHYNHSCFLFEYLLYIFIAATGIWKLVSLVTNDKQALF
;
A
#
# COMPACT_ATOMS: atom_id res chain seq x y z
N MET A 1 23.52 24.74 11.54
CA MET A 1 22.96 23.87 10.48
C MET A 1 21.91 24.68 9.75
N GLN A 2 22.22 25.27 8.60
CA GLN A 2 21.21 26.01 7.82
C GLN A 2 20.28 24.96 7.19
N LEU A 3 19.02 24.96 7.61
CA LEU A 3 17.96 24.17 6.97
C LEU A 3 17.78 24.73 5.56
N THR A 4 18.26 24.02 4.56
CA THR A 4 18.08 24.38 3.16
C THR A 4 16.61 24.22 2.77
N GLN A 5 16.12 25.12 1.93
CA GLN A 5 14.73 25.10 1.48
C GLN A 5 14.47 23.79 0.73
N PRO A 6 13.43 23.03 1.09
CA PRO A 6 13.15 21.75 0.45
C PRO A 6 12.92 21.94 -1.05
N SER A 7 13.58 21.14 -1.88
CA SER A 7 13.26 21.12 -3.30
C SER A 7 11.82 20.65 -3.48
N THR A 8 10.99 21.44 -4.15
CA THR A 8 9.61 21.05 -4.43
C THR A 8 9.60 19.89 -5.41
N ILE A 9 8.78 18.86 -5.12
CA ILE A 9 8.57 17.78 -6.08
C ILE A 9 7.80 18.34 -7.27
N SER A 10 8.39 18.31 -8.45
CA SER A 10 7.68 18.58 -9.70
C SER A 10 6.80 17.39 -10.09
N LEU A 11 5.66 17.65 -10.72
CA LEU A 11 4.78 16.60 -11.29
C LEU A 11 5.56 15.66 -12.23
N LYS A 12 6.51 16.20 -13.00
CA LYS A 12 7.39 15.40 -13.87
C LYS A 12 8.16 14.33 -13.08
N ASN A 13 8.67 14.69 -11.90
CA ASN A 13 9.43 13.77 -11.05
C ASN A 13 8.52 12.72 -10.41
N LEU A 14 7.29 13.09 -10.03
CA LEU A 14 6.29 12.11 -9.56
C LEU A 14 5.94 11.10 -10.64
N LEU A 15 5.70 11.56 -11.86
CA LEU A 15 5.39 10.68 -12.99
C LEU A 15 6.58 9.77 -13.32
N LEU A 16 7.80 10.30 -13.27
CA LEU A 16 9.01 9.51 -13.44
C LEU A 16 9.15 8.45 -12.34
N LEU A 17 8.95 8.82 -11.07
CA LEU A 17 8.96 7.87 -9.95
C LEU A 17 7.87 6.80 -10.10
N ALA A 18 6.66 7.18 -10.50
CA ALA A 18 5.58 6.24 -10.74
C ALA A 18 5.96 5.25 -11.85
N LEU A 19 6.52 5.74 -12.96
CA LEU A 19 6.98 4.90 -14.06
C LEU A 19 8.09 3.95 -13.61
N LEU A 20 9.06 4.43 -12.82
CA LEU A 20 10.13 3.59 -12.26
C LEU A 20 9.58 2.50 -11.33
N VAL A 21 8.63 2.84 -10.46
CA VAL A 21 7.99 1.85 -9.56
C VAL A 21 7.26 0.78 -10.36
N LEU A 22 6.48 1.17 -11.37
CA LEU A 22 5.75 0.24 -12.23
C LEU A 22 6.71 -0.62 -13.07
N ALA A 23 7.76 -0.03 -13.63
CA ALA A 23 8.76 -0.76 -14.42
C ALA A 23 9.58 -1.73 -13.56
N ALA A 24 10.02 -1.31 -12.38
CA ALA A 24 10.77 -2.16 -11.45
C ALA A 24 9.92 -3.33 -10.93
N ASN A 25 8.61 -3.13 -10.78
CA ASN A 25 7.66 -4.13 -10.31
C ASN A 25 6.78 -4.66 -11.46
N TRP A 26 7.31 -4.73 -12.69
CA TRP A 26 6.54 -5.04 -13.90
C TRP A 26 5.68 -6.31 -13.79
N PHE A 27 6.19 -7.34 -13.12
CA PHE A 27 5.49 -8.61 -12.89
C PHE A 27 4.20 -8.44 -12.07
N PHE A 28 4.21 -7.53 -11.08
CA PHE A 28 3.00 -7.17 -10.33
C PHE A 28 2.14 -6.15 -11.08
N THR A 29 2.74 -5.21 -11.79
CA THR A 29 2.01 -4.23 -12.62
C THR A 29 1.17 -4.90 -13.69
N PHE A 30 1.71 -5.92 -14.36
CA PHE A 30 0.99 -6.72 -15.35
C PHE A 30 0.21 -7.89 -14.73
N GLN A 31 0.17 -7.99 -13.39
CA GLN A 31 -0.52 -9.05 -12.64
C GLN A 31 -0.17 -10.47 -13.10
N LEU A 32 1.08 -10.69 -13.49
CA LEU A 32 1.57 -11.99 -13.95
C LEU A 32 1.78 -12.96 -12.79
N VAL A 33 2.00 -12.43 -11.58
CA VAL A 33 2.23 -13.20 -10.36
C VAL A 33 1.57 -12.54 -9.16
N CYS A 34 1.30 -13.38 -8.15
CA CYS A 34 0.75 -12.97 -6.86
C CYS A 34 1.88 -12.76 -5.83
N LEU A 35 1.62 -11.92 -4.82
CA LEU A 35 2.46 -11.87 -3.61
C LEU A 35 2.41 -13.22 -2.88
N LYS A 36 3.56 -13.79 -2.53
CA LYS A 36 3.66 -15.13 -1.93
C LYS A 36 3.51 -15.12 -0.40
N ASP A 37 3.45 -16.32 0.17
CA ASP A 37 3.46 -16.57 1.62
C ASP A 37 2.28 -15.90 2.33
N ASP A 38 2.50 -15.34 3.51
CA ASP A 38 1.46 -14.73 4.35
C ASP A 38 0.64 -13.67 3.61
N ASN A 39 1.20 -13.05 2.56
CA ASN A 39 0.47 -12.10 1.72
C ASN A 39 -0.73 -12.75 1.02
N SER A 40 -0.55 -13.95 0.47
CA SER A 40 -1.63 -14.70 -0.17
C SER A 40 -2.48 -15.48 0.82
N PHE A 41 -1.88 -16.03 1.88
CA PHE A 41 -2.59 -16.94 2.78
C PHE A 41 -3.30 -16.25 3.95
N TYR A 42 -2.84 -15.06 4.36
CA TYR A 42 -3.38 -14.34 5.51
C TYR A 42 -3.88 -12.95 5.13
N TYR A 43 -2.97 -12.09 4.65
CA TYR A 43 -3.24 -10.66 4.49
C TYR A 43 -4.28 -10.34 3.41
N LEU A 44 -4.27 -11.07 2.28
CA LEU A 44 -5.28 -10.93 1.24
C LEU A 44 -6.66 -11.40 1.73
N PRO A 45 -6.85 -12.64 2.24
CA PRO A 45 -8.14 -13.08 2.76
C PRO A 45 -8.73 -12.17 3.84
N VAL A 46 -7.90 -11.66 4.75
CA VAL A 46 -8.35 -10.75 5.81
C VAL A 46 -8.90 -9.43 5.23
N ARG A 47 -8.25 -8.89 4.19
CA ARG A 47 -8.73 -7.69 3.47
C ARG A 47 -9.99 -7.95 2.65
N MET A 48 -10.08 -9.12 2.02
CA MET A 48 -11.29 -9.55 1.32
C MET A 48 -12.47 -9.65 2.29
N TYR A 49 -12.26 -10.28 3.46
CA TYR A 49 -13.29 -10.35 4.50
C TYR A 49 -13.67 -8.97 5.05
N LEU A 50 -12.70 -8.07 5.23
CA LEU A 50 -12.98 -6.68 5.60
C LEU A 50 -13.88 -6.00 4.57
N SER A 51 -13.56 -6.13 3.29
CA SER A 51 -14.38 -5.59 2.20
C SER A 51 -15.79 -6.17 2.19
N ASP A 52 -15.92 -7.49 2.30
CA ASP A 52 -17.22 -8.15 2.30
C ASP A 52 -18.07 -7.69 3.49
N ALA A 53 -17.46 -7.56 4.68
CA ALA A 53 -18.12 -7.01 5.85
C ALA A 53 -18.55 -5.56 5.61
N LEU A 54 -17.69 -4.69 5.09
CA LEU A 54 -18.01 -3.27 4.86
C LEU A 54 -19.18 -3.08 3.89
N HIS A 55 -19.32 -3.96 2.90
CA HIS A 55 -20.42 -3.91 1.94
C HIS A 55 -21.74 -4.54 2.43
N THR A 56 -21.73 -5.34 3.51
CA THR A 56 -22.91 -6.13 3.93
C THR A 56 -23.28 -6.01 5.41
N GLN A 57 -22.29 -5.99 6.31
CA GLN A 57 -22.44 -6.11 7.76
C GLN A 57 -21.78 -4.98 8.56
N GLY A 58 -21.11 -4.03 7.90
CA GLY A 58 -20.34 -2.97 8.53
C GLY A 58 -18.93 -3.40 8.92
N ILE A 59 -18.52 -3.12 10.16
CA ILE A 59 -17.14 -3.38 10.60
C ILE A 59 -17.00 -4.85 11.07
N PRO A 60 -15.97 -5.60 10.61
CA PRO A 60 -15.75 -6.99 11.02
C PRO A 60 -15.15 -7.07 12.42
N TYR A 61 -15.99 -7.10 13.45
CA TYR A 61 -15.54 -7.28 14.84
C TYR A 61 -14.99 -8.69 15.10
N TRP A 62 -15.51 -9.72 14.43
CA TRP A 62 -15.09 -11.10 14.61
C TRP A 62 -14.94 -11.78 13.26
N ASN A 63 -13.79 -12.39 12.99
CA ASN A 63 -13.57 -13.20 11.80
C ASN A 63 -13.67 -14.68 12.17
N PRO A 64 -14.74 -15.39 11.76
CA PRO A 64 -14.93 -16.80 12.08
C PRO A 64 -14.07 -17.75 11.25
N TYR A 65 -13.43 -17.27 10.18
CA TYR A 65 -12.70 -18.10 9.21
C TYR A 65 -11.25 -18.37 9.59
N LEU A 66 -10.72 -17.66 10.59
CA LEU A 66 -9.33 -17.81 11.04
C LEU A 66 -9.28 -18.38 12.45
N MET A 67 -8.47 -19.42 12.66
CA MET A 67 -8.13 -19.99 13.98
C MET A 67 -9.34 -20.27 14.90
N ASN A 68 -10.45 -20.77 14.34
CA ASN A 68 -11.74 -20.97 15.05
C ASN A 68 -12.40 -19.69 15.56
N GLY A 69 -11.99 -18.54 15.04
CA GLY A 69 -12.49 -17.23 15.34
C GLY A 69 -11.44 -16.32 15.97
N VAL A 70 -11.27 -15.11 15.40
CA VAL A 70 -10.38 -14.08 15.94
C VAL A 70 -11.07 -12.71 15.96
N PRO A 71 -10.75 -11.85 16.95
CA PRO A 71 -11.24 -10.48 16.95
C PRO A 71 -10.48 -9.65 15.90
N GLN A 72 -10.90 -9.71 14.63
CA GLN A 72 -10.16 -9.12 13.51
C GLN A 72 -9.98 -7.60 13.64
N HIS A 73 -10.96 -6.86 14.17
CA HIS A 73 -10.81 -5.42 14.39
C HIS A 73 -9.70 -5.07 15.42
N ALA A 74 -9.34 -6.01 16.29
CA ALA A 74 -8.27 -5.86 17.27
C ALA A 74 -6.93 -6.40 16.76
N ASP A 75 -6.92 -7.09 15.63
CA ASP A 75 -5.69 -7.57 15.00
C ASP A 75 -5.00 -6.43 14.24
N ILE A 76 -3.80 -6.07 14.71
CA ILE A 76 -2.96 -5.06 14.08
C ILE A 76 -2.46 -5.51 12.70
N GLN A 77 -2.30 -6.82 12.48
CA GLN A 77 -1.78 -7.39 11.23
C GLN A 77 -2.84 -7.37 10.12
N GLY A 78 -4.11 -7.56 10.50
CA GLY A 78 -5.24 -7.58 9.58
C GLY A 78 -5.57 -6.24 8.93
N ALA A 79 -4.89 -5.16 9.33
CA ALA A 79 -4.97 -3.86 8.68
C ALA A 79 -6.38 -3.25 8.61
N VAL A 80 -7.31 -3.65 9.50
CA VAL A 80 -8.67 -3.10 9.57
C VAL A 80 -8.64 -1.58 9.71
N TRP A 81 -7.71 -1.05 10.51
CA TRP A 81 -7.57 0.39 10.73
C TRP A 81 -6.50 1.03 9.87
N ASN A 82 -5.94 0.30 8.89
CA ASN A 82 -5.07 0.92 7.92
C ASN A 82 -5.93 1.76 6.96
N PRO A 83 -5.70 3.09 6.87
CA PRO A 83 -6.60 3.97 6.13
C PRO A 83 -6.63 3.66 4.63
N ILE A 84 -5.50 3.27 4.04
CA ILE A 84 -5.43 2.96 2.60
C ILE A 84 -6.18 1.65 2.34
N ALA A 85 -5.88 0.60 3.10
CA ALA A 85 -6.55 -0.69 2.93
C ALA A 85 -8.06 -0.58 3.21
N PHE A 86 -8.46 0.15 4.25
CA PHE A 86 -9.86 0.36 4.60
C PHE A 86 -10.61 1.13 3.52
N ILE A 87 -10.04 2.22 2.98
CA ILE A 87 -10.66 2.97 1.88
C ILE A 87 -10.79 2.07 0.64
N LEU A 88 -9.75 1.32 0.28
CA LEU A 88 -9.81 0.40 -0.85
C LEU A 88 -10.88 -0.69 -0.65
N ALA A 89 -10.99 -1.24 0.56
CA ALA A 89 -11.99 -2.25 0.92
C ALA A 89 -13.42 -1.70 1.00
N TYR A 90 -13.58 -0.43 1.33
CA TYR A 90 -14.87 0.24 1.37
C TYR A 90 -15.36 0.65 -0.02
N VAL A 91 -14.45 1.07 -0.91
CA VAL A 91 -14.80 1.58 -2.24
C VAL A 91 -14.90 0.46 -3.28
N PHE A 92 -14.09 -0.59 -3.15
CA PHE A 92 -14.02 -1.69 -4.09
C PHE A 92 -14.33 -3.01 -3.41
N HIS A 93 -14.93 -3.95 -4.15
CA HIS A 93 -14.95 -5.35 -3.73
C HIS A 93 -13.53 -5.89 -3.81
N TYR A 94 -12.88 -5.93 -2.65
CA TYR A 94 -11.45 -6.14 -2.54
C TYR A 94 -11.08 -7.52 -3.07
N ASN A 95 -10.11 -7.55 -3.95
CA ASN A 95 -9.66 -8.76 -4.62
C ASN A 95 -8.14 -8.72 -4.81
N HIS A 96 -7.61 -9.70 -5.53
CA HIS A 96 -6.19 -9.80 -5.80
C HIS A 96 -5.60 -8.55 -6.49
N SER A 97 -6.33 -7.99 -7.46
CA SER A 97 -5.89 -6.79 -8.18
C SER A 97 -5.85 -5.56 -7.27
N CYS A 98 -6.83 -5.39 -6.38
CA CYS A 98 -6.81 -4.34 -5.35
C CYS A 98 -5.59 -4.48 -4.43
N PHE A 99 -5.23 -5.72 -4.07
CA PHE A 99 -4.08 -6.01 -3.20
C PHE A 99 -2.75 -5.67 -3.86
N LEU A 100 -2.56 -6.04 -5.13
CA LEU A 100 -1.37 -5.66 -5.89
C LEU A 100 -1.31 -4.14 -6.11
N PHE A 101 -2.44 -3.50 -6.35
CA PHE A 101 -2.52 -2.04 -6.43
C PHE A 101 -2.11 -1.37 -5.11
N GLU A 102 -2.64 -1.84 -3.98
CA GLU A 102 -2.26 -1.39 -2.63
C GLU A 102 -0.74 -1.52 -2.42
N TYR A 103 -0.17 -2.67 -2.78
CA TYR A 103 1.26 -2.91 -2.69
C TYR A 103 2.10 -1.92 -3.52
N LEU A 104 1.74 -1.71 -4.79
CA LEU A 104 2.43 -0.76 -5.66
C LEU A 104 2.27 0.69 -5.16
N LEU A 105 1.10 1.03 -4.62
CA LEU A 105 0.84 2.33 -4.02
C LEU A 105 1.76 2.57 -2.82
N TYR A 106 1.97 1.57 -1.95
CA TYR A 106 2.92 1.70 -0.83
C TYR A 106 4.35 1.89 -1.29
N ILE A 107 4.80 1.15 -2.31
CA ILE A 107 6.15 1.35 -2.87
C ILE A 107 6.30 2.76 -3.43
N PHE A 108 5.28 3.28 -4.10
CA PHE A 108 5.29 4.65 -4.61
C PHE A 108 5.35 5.69 -3.47
N ILE A 109 4.55 5.51 -2.41
CA ILE A 109 4.60 6.37 -1.23
C ILE A 109 5.99 6.30 -0.57
N ALA A 110 6.60 5.12 -0.46
CA ALA A 110 7.94 4.95 0.07
C ALA A 110 8.99 5.65 -0.79
N ALA A 111 8.93 5.49 -2.12
CA ALA A 111 9.86 6.13 -3.06
C ALA A 111 9.77 7.66 -2.99
N THR A 112 8.56 8.21 -2.97
CA THR A 112 8.36 9.66 -2.80
C THR A 112 8.83 10.16 -1.43
N GLY A 113 8.65 9.37 -0.37
CA GLY A 113 9.14 9.67 0.97
C GLY A 113 10.66 9.76 1.03
N ILE A 114 11.37 8.78 0.45
CA ILE A 114 12.83 8.78 0.38
C ILE A 114 13.35 9.93 -0.49
N TRP A 115 12.73 10.22 -1.62
CA TRP A 115 13.11 11.37 -2.44
C TRP A 115 13.04 12.69 -1.64
N LYS A 116 11.97 12.88 -0.84
CA LYS A 116 11.85 14.05 0.03
C LYS A 116 12.91 14.06 1.11
N LEU A 117 13.19 12.92 1.73
CA LEU A 117 14.21 12.81 2.77
C LEU A 117 15.59 13.15 2.20
N VAL A 118 15.96 12.60 1.05
CA VAL A 118 17.25 12.85 0.40
C VAL A 118 17.39 14.32 0.00
N SER A 119 16.32 14.96 -0.50
CA SER A 119 16.37 16.38 -0.85
C SER A 119 16.49 17.31 0.36
N LEU A 120 16.07 16.87 1.54
CA LEU A 120 16.28 17.59 2.79
C LEU A 120 17.71 17.44 3.32
N VAL A 121 18.35 16.29 3.07
CA VAL A 121 19.68 15.98 3.61
C VAL A 121 20.80 16.43 2.67
N THR A 122 20.57 16.38 1.35
CA THR A 122 21.60 16.61 0.33
C THR A 122 21.21 17.79 -0.55
N ASN A 123 22.15 18.70 -0.81
CA ASN A 123 21.99 19.81 -1.76
C ASN A 123 22.25 19.41 -3.23
N ASP A 124 22.61 18.15 -3.46
CA ASP A 124 22.97 17.64 -4.77
C ASP A 124 21.72 17.29 -5.56
N LYS A 125 21.49 18.05 -6.64
CA LYS A 125 20.37 17.81 -7.55
C LYS A 125 20.56 16.51 -8.37
N GLN A 126 21.80 16.06 -8.58
CA GLN A 126 22.11 14.82 -9.30
C GLN A 126 21.71 13.58 -8.49
N ALA A 127 21.76 13.68 -7.16
CA ALA A 127 21.29 12.61 -6.28
C ALA A 127 19.76 12.45 -6.33
N LEU A 128 19.04 13.46 -6.81
CA LEU A 128 17.60 13.45 -6.90
C LEU A 128 17.12 12.92 -8.24
N PHE A 129 17.85 13.13 -9.36
CA PHE A 129 17.80 12.43 -10.66
C PHE A 129 18.97 12.85 -11.56
#